data_AF-A0A1R3JXD6-F1
#
_entry.id   AF-A0A1R3JXD6-F1
#
_cell.length_a   1.000
_cell.length_b   1.000
_cell.length_c   1.000
_cell.angle_alpha   90.00
_cell.angle_beta   90.00
_cell.angle_gamma   90.00
#
_symmetry.space_group_name_H-M   'P 1'
#
loop_
_entity.id
_entity.type
_entity.pdbx_description
1 polymer ?
#
loop_
_entity_poly.entity_id
_entity_poly.type
_entity_poly.pdbx_seq_one_letter_code
_entity_poly.pdbx_strand_id
1 'polypeptide(L)'
;MDSSLWTFLVNSPDRAVPWPWERVIDLQTEVLFYRNDLSQSLVFDLRNRVNLGGGMFYENPDWKEMARIGLYSRYLHIYNRYDQDHPFVIQANCCFGPFVFLIVPFPVWTCPVCDYPFPTFF
;
A
#
# COMPACT_ATOMS: atom_id res chain seq x y z
N MET A 1 8.73 4.44 7.77
CA MET A 1 9.07 4.00 6.40
C MET A 1 10.27 4.78 5.91
N ASP A 2 11.16 4.14 5.15
CA ASP A 2 12.32 4.80 4.52
C ASP A 2 11.87 5.89 3.52
N SER A 3 12.60 7.01 3.46
CA SER A 3 12.28 8.15 2.59
C SER A 3 12.44 7.85 1.10
N SER A 4 13.30 6.89 0.74
CA SER A 4 13.54 6.48 -0.65
C SER A 4 12.29 5.84 -1.27
N LEU A 5 11.69 4.87 -0.59
CA LEU A 5 10.47 4.20 -1.04
C LEU A 5 9.30 5.19 -1.11
N TRP A 6 9.17 6.06 -0.11
CA TRP A 6 8.11 7.09 -0.13
C TRP A 6 8.24 8.03 -1.33
N THR A 7 9.46 8.51 -1.60
CA THR A 7 9.73 9.40 -2.72
C THR A 7 9.41 8.72 -4.04
N PHE A 8 9.76 7.44 -4.18
CA PHE A 8 9.41 6.61 -5.33
C PHE A 8 7.89 6.53 -5.54
N LEU A 9 7.13 6.12 -4.52
CA LEU A 9 5.68 5.93 -4.60
C LEU A 9 4.92 7.20 -5.00
N VAL A 10 5.36 8.35 -4.48
CA VAL A 10 4.68 9.65 -4.70
C VAL A 10 5.10 10.31 -6.01
N ASN A 11 6.39 10.24 -6.38
CA ASN A 11 6.93 11.10 -7.44
C ASN A 11 7.34 10.35 -8.71
N SER A 12 7.57 9.04 -8.64
CA SER A 12 8.15 8.29 -9.76
C SER A 12 7.75 6.80 -9.74
N PRO A 13 6.45 6.47 -9.65
CA PRO A 13 5.97 5.08 -9.56
C PRO A 13 6.30 4.24 -10.80
N ASP A 14 6.57 4.90 -11.93
CA ASP A 14 6.90 4.33 -13.23
C ASP A 14 8.38 3.94 -13.38
N ARG A 15 9.23 4.33 -12.42
CA ARG A 15 10.66 3.99 -12.41
C ARG A 15 10.91 2.63 -11.77
N ALA A 16 12.16 2.18 -11.85
CA ALA A 16 12.61 1.04 -11.06
C ALA A 16 12.53 1.37 -9.55
N VAL A 17 12.15 0.36 -8.78
CA VAL A 17 12.10 0.45 -7.31
C VAL A 17 13.51 0.72 -6.78
N PRO A 18 13.69 1.70 -5.87
CA PRO A 18 15.02 2.05 -5.39
C PRO A 18 15.57 0.97 -4.45
N TRP A 19 16.85 0.64 -4.58
CA TRP A 19 17.55 -0.18 -3.58
C TRP A 19 17.50 0.49 -2.19
N PRO A 20 17.33 -0.24 -1.07
CA PRO A 20 17.31 -1.71 -0.92
C PRO A 20 15.90 -2.31 -0.99
N TRP A 21 14.95 -1.65 -1.66
CA TRP A 21 13.59 -2.14 -1.79
C TRP A 21 13.42 -2.99 -3.04
N GLU A 22 12.66 -4.06 -2.89
CA GLU A 22 12.20 -4.92 -3.96
C GLU A 22 10.66 -4.91 -3.98
N ARG A 23 10.08 -4.86 -5.17
CA ARG A 23 8.64 -5.03 -5.35
C ARG A 23 8.34 -6.49 -5.68
N VAL A 24 7.46 -7.08 -4.90
CA VAL A 24 7.09 -8.49 -4.99
C VAL A 24 5.59 -8.60 -5.20
N ILE A 25 5.20 -9.45 -6.15
CA ILE A 25 3.81 -9.88 -6.31
C ILE A 25 3.79 -11.35 -5.92
N ASP A 26 3.14 -11.66 -4.80
CA ASP A 26 2.89 -13.06 -4.44
C ASP A 26 1.77 -13.58 -5.33
N LEU A 27 2.08 -14.54 -6.21
CA LEU A 27 1.13 -15.11 -7.15
C LEU A 27 0.08 -16.01 -6.47
N GLN A 28 0.34 -16.50 -5.27
CA GLN A 28 -0.62 -17.36 -4.56
C GLN A 28 -1.71 -16.53 -3.89
N THR A 29 -1.32 -15.44 -3.24
CA THR A 29 -2.25 -14.54 -2.54
C THR A 29 -2.69 -13.37 -3.42
N GLU A 30 -2.09 -13.24 -4.60
CA GLU A 30 -2.23 -12.11 -5.51
C GLU A 30 -1.90 -10.76 -4.87
N VAL A 31 -1.09 -10.74 -3.81
CA VAL A 31 -0.78 -9.52 -3.05
C VAL A 31 0.48 -8.84 -3.57
N LEU A 32 0.38 -7.53 -3.82
CA LEU A 32 1.50 -6.65 -4.09
C LEU A 32 2.10 -6.08 -2.79
N PHE A 33 3.41 -6.22 -2.62
CA PHE A 33 4.12 -5.60 -1.50
C PHE A 33 5.56 -5.21 -1.86
N TYR A 34 6.16 -4.38 -1.03
CA TYR A 34 7.57 -4.00 -1.10
C TYR A 34 8.31 -4.59 0.10
N ARG A 35 9.45 -5.23 -0.13
CA ARG A 35 10.34 -5.74 0.91
C ARG A 35 11.62 -4.92 0.93
N ASN A 36 12.06 -4.55 2.13
CA ASN A 36 13.40 -3.99 2.32
C ASN A 36 14.38 -5.12 2.63
N ASP A 37 15.39 -5.34 1.80
CA ASP A 37 16.29 -6.47 1.97
C ASP A 37 17.25 -6.30 3.17
N LEU A 38 17.49 -5.07 3.63
CA LEU A 38 18.35 -4.80 4.79
C LEU A 38 17.58 -4.90 6.11
N SER A 39 16.40 -4.27 6.18
CA SER A 39 15.62 -4.19 7.43
C SER A 39 14.55 -5.27 7.54
N GLN A 40 14.34 -6.06 6.48
CA GLN A 40 13.24 -7.04 6.35
C GLN A 40 11.84 -6.43 6.50
N SER A 41 11.72 -5.10 6.44
CA SER A 41 10.43 -4.40 6.54
C SER A 41 9.57 -4.69 5.32
N LEU A 42 8.26 -4.81 5.54
CA LEU A 42 7.27 -5.08 4.51
C LEU A 42 6.33 -3.89 4.36
N VAL A 43 5.97 -3.56 3.12
CA VAL A 43 4.99 -2.53 2.81
C VAL A 43 3.96 -3.11 1.85
N PHE A 44 2.76 -3.41 2.33
CA PHE A 44 1.67 -3.92 1.49
C PHE A 44 1.00 -2.78 0.74
N ASP A 45 0.80 -2.94 -0.56
CA ASP A 45 0.15 -1.94 -1.41
C ASP A 45 -1.28 -2.37 -1.73
N LEU A 46 -2.23 -1.79 -1.01
CA LEU A 46 -3.65 -2.12 -1.04
C LEU A 46 -4.44 -1.09 -1.85
N ARG A 47 -3.78 -0.32 -2.72
CA ARG A 47 -4.46 0.56 -3.66
C ARG A 47 -5.12 -0.26 -4.76
N ASN A 48 -6.24 0.22 -5.30
CA ASN A 48 -6.99 -0.51 -6.32
C ASN A 48 -6.17 -0.73 -7.59
N ARG A 49 -5.34 0.25 -7.94
CA ARG A 49 -4.55 0.25 -9.17
C ARG A 49 -3.20 0.87 -8.90
N VAL A 50 -2.14 0.11 -9.19
CA VAL A 50 -0.75 0.50 -8.96
C VAL A 50 0.01 0.44 -10.27
N ASN A 51 0.69 1.53 -10.64
CA ASN A 51 1.52 1.57 -11.83
C ASN A 51 2.79 0.73 -11.61
N LEU A 52 3.03 -0.26 -12.48
CA LEU A 52 4.20 -1.12 -12.43
C LEU A 52 5.38 -0.60 -13.27
N GLY A 53 5.18 0.47 -14.03
CA GLY A 53 6.10 0.96 -15.05
C GLY A 53 5.89 0.26 -16.40
N GLY A 54 6.46 0.85 -17.46
CA GLY A 54 6.38 0.28 -18.81
C GLY A 54 4.96 0.15 -19.39
N GLY A 55 4.00 0.94 -18.88
CA GLY A 55 2.59 0.87 -19.27
C GLY A 55 1.78 -0.25 -18.60
N MET A 56 2.39 -1.01 -17.67
CA MET A 56 1.71 -2.07 -16.94
C MET A 56 1.11 -1.55 -15.62
N PHE A 57 -0.02 -2.12 -15.23
CA PHE A 57 -0.70 -1.82 -13.98
C PHE A 57 -1.02 -3.12 -13.25
N TYR A 58 -0.88 -3.10 -11.93
CA TYR A 58 -1.42 -4.11 -11.05
C TYR A 58 -2.79 -3.64 -10.56
N GLU A 59 -3.79 -4.50 -10.66
CA GLU A 59 -5.14 -4.24 -10.16
C GLU A 59 -5.39 -5.15 -8.96
N ASN A 60 -5.93 -4.58 -7.89
CA ASN A 60 -6.28 -5.29 -6.68
C ASN A 60 -7.81 -5.18 -6.50
N PRO A 61 -8.60 -6.13 -7.03
CA PRO A 61 -10.05 -6.09 -6.84
C PRO A 61 -10.47 -6.48 -5.41
N ASP A 62 -9.69 -7.35 -4.76
CA ASP A 62 -10.11 -8.09 -3.56
C ASP A 62 -9.76 -7.39 -2.24
N TRP A 63 -8.79 -6.48 -2.21
CA TRP A 63 -8.48 -5.76 -0.96
C TRP A 63 -9.69 -4.99 -0.42
N LYS A 64 -10.64 -4.60 -1.28
CA LYS A 64 -11.91 -3.96 -0.87
C LYS A 64 -12.74 -4.88 0.02
N GLU A 65 -12.79 -6.17 -0.31
CA GLU A 65 -13.46 -7.17 0.53
C GLU A 65 -12.68 -7.39 1.83
N MET A 66 -11.34 -7.42 1.76
CA MET A 66 -10.47 -7.54 2.94
C MET A 66 -10.60 -6.34 3.88
N ALA A 67 -10.83 -5.14 3.35
CA ALA A 67 -10.89 -3.92 4.14
C ALA A 67 -12.22 -3.75 4.90
N ARG A 68 -13.28 -4.52 4.60
CA ARG A 68 -14.61 -4.46 5.28
C ARG A 68 -15.14 -3.03 5.53
N ILE A 69 -14.85 -2.05 4.67
CA ILE A 69 -15.16 -0.63 4.91
C ILE A 69 -16.45 -0.20 4.20
N GLY A 70 -17.44 0.17 5.02
CA GLY A 70 -18.73 0.76 4.63
C GLY A 70 -18.75 2.28 4.48
N LEU A 71 -17.69 2.95 4.01
CA LEU A 71 -17.65 4.41 3.89
C LEU A 71 -17.16 4.87 2.51
N TYR A 72 -17.97 4.56 1.50
CA TYR A 72 -17.65 4.70 0.08
C TYR A 72 -17.71 6.12 -0.52
N SER A 73 -18.11 7.17 0.21
CA SER A 73 -18.70 8.33 -0.48
C SER A 73 -17.92 9.65 -0.50
N ARG A 74 -16.90 9.89 0.34
CA ARG A 74 -16.36 11.27 0.49
C ARG A 74 -14.93 11.54 0.00
N TYR A 75 -14.12 10.52 -0.28
CA TYR A 75 -12.69 10.74 -0.63
C TYR A 75 -12.35 10.52 -2.11
N LEU A 76 -13.31 10.11 -2.95
CA LEU A 76 -13.15 9.87 -4.39
C LEU A 76 -12.81 11.11 -5.24
N HIS A 77 -12.76 12.31 -4.66
CA HIS A 77 -12.56 13.56 -5.38
C HIS A 77 -11.18 14.19 -5.24
N ILE A 78 -10.22 13.51 -4.60
CA ILE A 78 -8.93 14.12 -4.26
C ILE A 78 -7.83 13.56 -5.18
N TYR A 79 -7.63 14.27 -6.29
CA TYR A 79 -6.42 14.37 -7.14
C TYR A 79 -5.94 13.15 -7.96
N ASN A 80 -6.44 13.06 -9.19
CA ASN A 80 -5.72 12.40 -10.30
C ASN A 80 -4.64 13.35 -10.87
N ARG A 81 -3.44 13.35 -10.29
CA ARG A 81 -2.23 13.82 -11.00
C ARG A 81 -1.48 12.67 -11.70
N TYR A 82 -1.81 11.43 -11.32
CA TYR A 82 -1.32 10.17 -11.88
C TYR A 82 -2.49 9.20 -11.98
N ASP A 83 -2.39 8.18 -12.86
CA ASP A 83 -3.41 7.13 -13.05
C ASP A 83 -3.41 6.08 -11.92
N GLN A 84 -3.16 6.51 -10.68
CA GLN A 84 -3.08 5.69 -9.46
C GLN A 84 -3.66 6.44 -8.24
N ASP A 85 -4.26 5.71 -7.30
CA ASP A 85 -4.85 6.27 -6.08
C ASP A 85 -3.78 6.92 -5.16
N HIS A 86 -4.16 7.97 -4.42
CA HIS A 86 -3.28 8.64 -3.47
C HIS A 86 -2.87 7.71 -2.32
N PRO A 87 -1.57 7.58 -2.00
CA PRO A 87 -1.12 6.66 -0.96
C PRO A 87 -1.29 7.24 0.44
N PHE A 88 -2.14 6.64 1.28
CA PHE A 88 -2.12 6.83 2.73
C PHE A 88 -1.27 5.72 3.36
N VAL A 89 -0.29 6.08 4.18
CA VAL A 89 0.62 5.12 4.81
C VAL A 89 0.22 4.91 6.27
N ILE A 90 0.03 3.64 6.65
CA ILE A 90 -0.27 3.24 8.01
C ILE A 90 0.81 2.27 8.48
N GLN A 91 1.33 2.48 9.68
CA GLN A 91 2.20 1.50 10.33
C GLN A 91 1.36 0.46 11.08
N ALA A 92 1.42 -0.79 10.67
CA ALA A 92 0.65 -1.88 11.25
C ALA A 92 1.45 -2.60 12.35
N ASN A 93 1.49 -1.98 13.54
CA ASN A 93 2.15 -2.56 14.73
C ASN A 93 1.41 -3.78 15.31
N CYS A 94 0.25 -4.13 14.76
CA CYS A 94 -0.59 -5.24 15.20
C CYS A 94 -0.25 -6.58 14.52
N CYS A 95 0.55 -6.57 13.46
CA CYS A 95 1.01 -7.79 12.80
C CYS A 95 2.27 -8.30 13.51
N PHE A 96 2.29 -9.58 13.92
CA PHE A 96 3.49 -10.20 14.47
C PHE A 96 4.54 -10.40 13.36
N GLY A 97 5.79 -9.98 13.59
CA GLY A 97 6.89 -10.17 12.65
C GLY A 97 7.68 -8.89 12.36
N PRO A 98 8.24 -8.72 11.14
CA PRO A 98 8.99 -7.51 10.77
C PRO A 98 8.09 -6.27 10.76
N PHE A 99 8.67 -5.08 10.71
CA PHE A 99 7.89 -3.84 10.58
C PHE A 99 7.02 -3.89 9.32
N VAL A 100 5.70 -3.86 9.53
CA VAL A 100 4.70 -3.84 8.46
C VAL A 100 4.14 -2.44 8.30
N PHE A 101 4.13 -1.95 7.07
CA PHE A 101 3.40 -0.76 6.66
C PHE A 101 2.34 -1.14 5.62
N LEU A 102 1.26 -0.37 5.56
CA LEU A 102 0.18 -0.52 4.61
C LEU A 102 0.06 0.78 3.83
N ILE A 103 -0.04 0.68 2.51
CA ILE A 103 -0.44 1.77 1.63
C ILE A 103 -1.90 1.50 1.28
N VAL A 104 -2.78 2.40 1.69
CA VAL A 104 -4.22 2.31 1.45
C VAL A 104 -4.68 3.53 0.66
N PRO A 105 -5.71 3.42 -0.19
CA PRO A 105 -6.20 4.55 -0.99
C PRO A 105 -7.06 5.53 -0.19
N PHE A 106 -7.46 5.16 1.04
CA PHE A 106 -8.17 6.01 1.99
C PHE A 106 -7.88 5.59 3.43
N PRO A 107 -8.07 6.48 4.43
CA PRO A 107 -7.91 6.13 5.83
C PRO A 107 -8.78 4.94 6.24
N VAL A 108 -8.20 3.99 6.99
CA VAL A 108 -8.89 2.79 7.50
C VAL A 108 -8.81 2.73 9.03
N TRP A 109 -9.81 2.12 9.67
CA TRP A 109 -9.92 2.04 11.14
C TRP A 109 -9.44 0.71 11.72
N THR A 110 -9.33 -0.33 10.90
CA THR A 110 -8.86 -1.67 11.27
C THR A 110 -7.77 -2.12 10.32
N CYS A 111 -6.88 -2.98 10.80
CA CYS A 111 -5.84 -3.58 9.99
C CYS A 111 -6.45 -4.59 9.01
N PRO A 112 -6.35 -4.39 7.70
CA PRO A 112 -6.90 -5.32 6.70
C PRO A 112 -6.19 -6.68 6.65
N VAL A 113 -5.07 -6.84 7.38
CA VAL A 113 -4.31 -8.10 7.44
C VAL A 113 -4.71 -8.95 8.64
N CYS A 114 -5.04 -8.34 9.79
CA CYS A 114 -5.31 -9.07 11.04
C CYS A 114 -6.55 -8.58 11.81
N ASP A 115 -7.37 -7.70 11.23
CA ASP A 115 -8.57 -7.08 11.78
C ASP A 115 -8.38 -6.28 13.09
N TYR A 116 -7.14 -6.09 13.55
CA TYR A 116 -6.86 -5.31 14.76
C TYR A 116 -7.18 -3.82 14.55
N PRO A 117 -7.92 -3.16 15.46
CA PRO A 117 -8.23 -1.73 15.35
C PRO A 117 -6.97 -0.87 15.40
N PHE A 118 -6.81 0.05 14.45
CA PHE A 118 -5.76 1.05 14.53
C PHE A 118 -6.08 2.05 15.65
N PRO A 119 -5.08 2.51 16.42
CA PRO A 119 -5.31 3.61 17.35
C PRO A 119 -5.85 4.79 16.55
N THR A 120 -6.98 5.34 16.99
CA THR A 120 -7.67 6.47 16.35
C THR A 120 -6.68 7.61 16.12
N PHE A 121 -6.48 7.99 14.86
CA PHE A 121 -5.72 9.19 14.50
C PHE A 121 -6.54 10.41 14.96
N PHE A 122 -6.08 11.09 16.01
CA PHE A 122 -6.61 12.39 16.46
C PHE A 122 -5.92 13.53 15.72
#